data_AF-G2R9X1-F1
#
_entry.id   AF-G2R9X1-F1
#
_cell.length_a   1.000
_cell.length_b   1.000
_cell.length_c   1.000
_cell.angle_alpha   90.00
_cell.angle_beta   90.00
_cell.angle_gamma   90.00
#
_symmetry.space_group_name_H-M   'P 1'
#
loop_
_entity.id
_entity.type
_entity.pdbx_description
1 polymer ?
#
loop_
_entity_poly.entity_id
_entity_poly.type
_entity_poly.pdbx_seq_one_letter_code
_entity_poly.pdbx_strand_id
1 'polypeptide(L)' 'FIDDIVIYLDDAEDYIRYLNTIFSLFADKNIALSLTKLYIGYLSVELFSFYVDSLGFTTAV' A
#
# COMPACT_ATOMS: atom_id res chain seq x y z
N PHE A 1 -7.41 -3.72 -8.23
CA PHE A 1 -7.43 -5.11 -8.73
C PHE A 1 -7.96 -6.00 -7.61
N ILE A 2 -8.41 -7.22 -7.91
CA ILE A 2 -9.15 -8.06 -6.94
C ILE A 2 -8.26 -8.52 -5.76
N ASP A 3 -6.94 -8.57 -5.96
CA ASP A 3 -5.94 -9.09 -5.03
C ASP A 3 -4.93 -8.04 -4.50
N ASP A 4 -4.98 -6.81 -4.99
CA ASP A 4 -4.08 -5.73 -4.58
C ASP A 4 -4.71 -4.82 -3.52
N ILE A 5 -3.93 -4.48 -2.50
CA ILE A 5 -4.32 -3.55 -1.44
C ILE A 5 -3.39 -2.35 -1.50
N VAL A 6 -3.99 -1.16 -1.59
CA VAL A 6 -3.28 0.13 -1.66
C VAL A 6 -3.69 0.97 -0.48
N ILE A 7 -2.72 1.45 0.29
CA ILE A 7 -2.92 2.30 1.46
C ILE A 7 -2.09 3.57 1.25
N TYR A 8 -2.75 4.73 1.28
CA TYR A 8 -2.12 6.04 1.20
C TYR A 8 -2.62 6.92 2.34
N LEU A 9 -1.70 7.58 3.03
CA LEU A 9 -1.97 8.46 4.15
C LEU A 9 -0.96 9.63 4.13
N ASP A 10 -1.44 10.82 4.47
CA ASP A 10 -0.63 12.05 4.47
C ASP A 10 0.29 12.16 5.70
N ASP A 11 0.01 11.37 6.74
CA ASP A 11 0.73 11.36 8.01
C ASP A 11 1.34 9.98 8.31
N ALA A 12 2.58 9.99 8.80
CA ALA A 12 3.35 8.77 9.07
C ALA A 12 2.86 8.01 10.31
N GLU A 13 2.38 8.71 11.35
CA GLU A 13 1.87 8.08 12.57
C GLU A 13 0.57 7.32 12.28
N ASP A 14 -0.34 7.97 11.55
CA ASP A 14 -1.56 7.34 11.06
C ASP A 14 -1.24 6.16 10.13
N TYR A 15 -0.24 6.29 9.25
CA TYR A 15 0.21 5.20 8.38
C TYR A 15 0.66 3.96 9.15
N ILE A 16 1.48 4.14 10.19
CA ILE A 16 1.93 3.05 11.06
C ILE A 16 0.75 2.41 11.79
N ARG A 17 -0.19 3.23 12.31
CA ARG A 17 -1.39 2.72 12.98
C ARG A 17 -2.23 1.84 12.04
N TYR A 18 -2.44 2.29 10.80
CA TYR A 18 -3.19 1.53 9.80
C TYR A 18 -2.49 0.23 9.38
N LEU A 19 -1.17 0.25 9.20
CA LEU A 19 -0.41 -0.97 8.91
C LEU A 19 -0.60 -2.03 10.01
N ASN A 20 -0.51 -1.63 11.27
CA ASN A 20 -0.73 -2.53 12.40
C ASN A 20 -2.14 -3.14 12.35
N THR A 21 -3.18 -2.32 12.16
CA THR A 21 -4.56 -2.80 12.06
C THR A 21 -4.75 -3.79 10.91
N ILE A 22 -4.18 -3.49 9.74
CA ILE A 22 -4.35 -4.32 8.54
C ILE A 22 -3.58 -5.64 8.67
N PHE A 23 -2.36 -5.63 9.21
CA PHE A 23 -1.61 -6.87 9.44
C PHE A 23 -2.26 -7.76 10.50
N SER A 24 -2.81 -7.18 11.57
CA SER A 24 -3.60 -7.95 12.54
C SER A 24 -4.82 -8.59 11.88
N LEU A 25 -5.56 -7.85 11.06
CA LEU A 25 -6.70 -8.38 10.32
C LEU A 25 -6.30 -9.55 9.39
N PHE A 26 -5.18 -9.43 8.68
CA PHE A 26 -4.72 -10.51 7.81
C PHE A 26 -4.30 -11.75 8.59
N ALA A 27 -3.62 -11.58 9.72
CA ALA A 27 -3.30 -12.69 10.61
C ALA A 27 -4.57 -13.39 11.11
N ASP A 28 -5.57 -12.62 11.56
CA ASP A 28 -6.84 -13.15 12.07
C ASP A 28 -7.66 -13.89 10.99
N LYS A 29 -7.51 -13.48 9.72
CA LYS A 29 -8.19 -14.10 8.57
C LYS A 29 -7.36 -15.17 7.87
N ASN A 30 -6.16 -15.48 8.37
CA ASN A 30 -5.21 -16.40 7.73
C ASN A 30 -4.91 -16.02 6.26
N ILE A 31 -4.77 -14.72 6.00
CA ILE A 31 -4.39 -14.18 4.69
C ILE A 31 -2.87 -14.02 4.68
N ALA A 32 -2.21 -14.70 3.75
CA ALA A 32 -0.77 -14.57 3.56
C ALA A 32 -0.43 -13.45 2.57
N LEU A 33 0.59 -12.67 2.88
CA LEU A 33 1.15 -11.66 1.99
C LEU A 33 2.40 -12.20 1.27
N SER A 34 2.54 -11.88 -0.01
CA SER A 34 3.78 -12.13 -0.74
C SER A 34 4.79 -11.03 -0.43
N LEU A 35 5.82 -11.35 0.37
CA LEU A 35 6.86 -10.39 0.75
C LEU A 35 7.59 -9.79 -0.46
N THR A 36 7.72 -10.54 -1.55
CA THR A 36 8.36 -10.06 -2.79
C THR A 36 7.51 -9.05 -3.56
N LYS A 37 6.22 -8.92 -3.24
CA LYS A 37 5.30 -7.94 -3.84
C LYS A 37 4.96 -6.80 -2.88
N LEU A 38 5.51 -6.81 -1.67
CA LEU A 38 5.17 -5.85 -0.63
C LEU A 38 5.95 -4.54 -0.84
N TYR A 39 5.22 -3.43 -0.93
CA TYR A 39 5.76 -2.08 -1.06
C TYR A 39 5.28 -1.23 0.13
N ILE A 40 6.19 -0.82 1.03
CA ILE A 40 5.86 -0.09 2.27
C ILE A 40 6.78 1.12 2.42
N GLY A 41 6.21 2.29 2.75
CA GLY A 41 6.98 3.48 3.11
C GLY A 41 7.57 4.22 1.92
N TYR A 42 7.04 3.99 0.71
CA TYR A 42 7.42 4.70 -0.50
C TYR A 42 6.52 5.93 -0.69
N LEU A 43 7.12 7.07 -1.01
CA LEU A 43 6.40 8.31 -1.30
C LEU A 43 5.76 8.32 -2.71
N SER A 44 6.25 7.43 -3.58
CA SER A 44 5.71 7.21 -4.92
C SER A 44 5.73 5.73 -5.27
N VAL A 45 4.67 5.24 -5.92
CA VAL A 45 4.50 3.85 -6.32
C VAL A 45 3.95 3.73 -7.73
N GLU A 46 4.39 2.71 -8.47
CA GLU A 46 3.78 2.36 -9.76
C GLU A 46 2.59 1.41 -9.51
N LEU A 47 1.39 1.85 -9.88
CA LEU A 47 0.14 1.12 -9.73
C LEU A 47 -0.60 1.12 -11.07
N PHE A 48 -0.82 -0.07 -11.65
CA PHE A 48 -1.56 -0.23 -12.93
C PHE A 48 -1.03 0.64 -14.09
N SER A 49 0.29 0.75 -14.23
CA SER A 49 0.97 1.62 -15.22
C SER A 49 0.81 3.13 -14.98
N PHE A 50 0.40 3.52 -13.77
CA PHE A 50 0.41 4.90 -13.30
C PHE A 50 1.43 5.06 -12.18
N TYR A 51 2.17 6.16 -12.18
CA TYR A 51 2.88 6.59 -10.98
C TYR A 51 1.91 7.39 -10.12
N VAL A 52 1.83 7.01 -8.84
CA VAL A 52 1.04 7.67 -7.81
C VAL A 52 2.01 8.29 -6.82
N ASP A 53 1.85 9.57 -6.54
CA ASP A 53 2.55 10.28 -5.47
C ASP A 53 1.62 11.33 -4.82
N SER A 54 2.18 12.18 -3.95
CA SER A 54 1.40 13.22 -3.26
C SER A 54 0.83 14.32 -4.18
N LEU A 55 1.27 14.40 -5.44
CA LEU A 55 0.78 15.34 -6.44
C LEU A 55 -0.34 14.73 -7.32
N GLY A 56 -0.57 13.42 -7.24
CA GLY A 56 -1.63 12.71 -7.95
C GLY A 56 -1.11 11.60 -8.85
N PHE A 57 -1.76 11.43 -10.01
CA PHE A 57 -1.45 10.36 -10.96
C PHE A 57 -0.75 10.92 -12.20
N THR A 58 0.35 10.28 -12.61
CA THR A 58 0.92 10.46 -13.95
C THR A 58 1.02 9.12 -14.67
N THR A 59 0.93 9.13 -16.00
CA THR A 59 1.17 7.93 -16.81
C THR A 59 2.63 7.53 -16.71
N ALA A 60 2.90 6.25 -16.49
CA ALA A 60 4.25 5.71 -16.68
C ALA A 60 4.63 5.85 -18.17
N VAL A 61 5.86 6.29 -18.45
CA VAL A 61 6.39 6.53 -19.81
C VAL A 61 6.85 5.22 -20.42
#